data_AF-A0A2N6G6D3-F1
#
_entry.id   AF-A0A2N6G6D3-F1
#
_cell.length_a   1.000
_cell.length_b   1.000
_cell.length_c   1.000
_cell.angle_alpha   90.00
_cell.angle_beta   90.00
_cell.angle_gamma   90.00
#
_symmetry.space_group_name_H-M   'P 1'
#
loop_
_entity.id
_entity.type
_entity.pdbx_description
1 polymer ?
#
loop_
_entity_poly.entity_id
_entity_poly.type
_entity_poly.pdbx_seq_one_letter_code
_entity_poly.pdbx_strand_id
1 'polypeptide(L)'
;MTNDLDKYLNLLSEIKGRTIVIGNLDIQGSKRVHDVHIEFVCLQIRKILELIAFGSLVSNIKIYSKEYEKFSKFWNAELMLKDMGKININFYQKPLVQKKSEIEGVENDLSSLSEDKYLTINEFVKVYNKCGAILHSDNPYGSQIDYIYYRRNIPIWLEKIRMLLNTHEIQLIDDDTLYLMQMGSRKQSPSCTRFEKV
;
A
#
# COMPACT_ATOMS: atom_id res chain seq x y z
N MET A 1 -8.71 -17.97 10.97
CA MET A 1 -7.48 -17.97 10.15
C MET A 1 -7.81 -17.81 8.66
N THR A 2 -8.66 -18.65 8.06
CA THR A 2 -9.10 -18.49 6.64
C THR A 2 -9.65 -17.08 6.34
N ASN A 3 -10.46 -16.55 7.25
CA ASN A 3 -11.11 -15.24 7.08
C ASN A 3 -10.14 -14.05 6.98
N ASP A 4 -9.01 -14.02 7.71
CA ASP A 4 -8.14 -12.84 7.72
C ASP A 4 -7.21 -12.81 6.51
N LEU A 5 -6.76 -13.97 6.04
CA LEU A 5 -6.03 -14.08 4.78
C LEU A 5 -6.92 -13.69 3.60
N ASP A 6 -8.17 -14.17 3.57
CA ASP A 6 -9.14 -13.81 2.54
C ASP A 6 -9.43 -12.29 2.54
N LYS A 7 -9.58 -11.69 3.72
CA LYS A 7 -9.69 -10.21 3.85
C LYS A 7 -8.47 -9.52 3.26
N TYR A 8 -7.26 -9.98 3.58
CA TYR A 8 -6.02 -9.39 3.06
C TYR A 8 -5.95 -9.47 1.53
N LEU A 9 -6.26 -10.63 0.95
CA LEU A 9 -6.28 -10.84 -0.50
C LEU A 9 -7.36 -9.99 -1.20
N ASN A 10 -8.51 -9.78 -0.55
CA ASN A 10 -9.55 -8.88 -1.05
C ASN A 10 -9.08 -7.42 -1.07
N LEU A 11 -8.37 -6.96 -0.02
CA LEU A 11 -7.75 -5.63 0.01
C LEU A 11 -6.74 -5.47 -1.15
N LEU A 12 -5.87 -6.46 -1.37
CA LEU A 12 -4.92 -6.44 -2.49
C LEU A 12 -5.63 -6.40 -3.85
N SER A 13 -6.73 -7.15 -3.99
CA SER A 13 -7.53 -7.18 -5.23
C SER A 13 -8.16 -5.82 -5.51
N GLU A 14 -8.64 -5.14 -4.47
CA GLU A 14 -9.17 -3.77 -4.59
C GLU A 14 -8.07 -2.77 -4.97
N ILE A 15 -6.90 -2.84 -4.32
CA ILE A 15 -5.72 -2.02 -4.68
C ILE A 15 -5.36 -2.24 -6.16
N LYS A 16 -5.38 -3.49 -6.62
CA LYS A 16 -5.09 -3.83 -8.02
C LYS A 16 -6.10 -3.23 -8.99
N GLY A 17 -7.40 -3.31 -8.68
CA GLY A 17 -8.45 -2.67 -9.48
C GLY A 17 -8.23 -1.16 -9.60
N ARG A 18 -7.90 -0.48 -8.48
CA ARG A 18 -7.62 0.97 -8.45
C ARG A 18 -6.39 1.34 -9.28
N THR A 19 -5.29 0.58 -9.18
CA THR A 19 -4.07 0.83 -9.97
C THR A 19 -4.31 0.63 -11.47
N ILE A 20 -5.15 -0.33 -11.87
CA ILE A 20 -5.55 -0.51 -13.27
C ILE A 20 -6.31 0.72 -13.79
N VAL A 21 -7.25 1.26 -13.01
CA VAL A 21 -7.99 2.47 -13.40
C VAL A 21 -7.06 3.67 -13.52
N ILE A 22 -6.16 3.89 -12.55
CA ILE A 22 -5.15 4.94 -12.60
C ILE A 22 -4.30 4.84 -13.87
N GLY A 23 -3.84 3.63 -14.22
CA GLY A 23 -3.00 3.39 -15.39
C GLY A 23 -3.66 3.67 -16.75
N ASN A 24 -4.99 3.85 -16.79
CA ASN A 24 -5.73 4.21 -18.01
C ASN A 24 -5.93 5.73 -18.17
N LEU A 25 -5.50 6.55 -17.20
CA LEU A 25 -5.67 8.00 -17.22
C LEU A 25 -4.41 8.70 -17.71
N ASP A 26 -4.58 9.69 -18.60
CA ASP A 26 -3.50 10.57 -19.01
C ASP A 26 -3.38 11.77 -18.06
N ILE A 27 -2.35 11.76 -17.23
CA ILE A 27 -2.00 12.87 -16.30
C ILE A 27 -0.89 13.77 -16.84
N GLN A 28 -0.26 13.43 -17.97
CA GLN A 28 0.92 14.13 -18.49
C GLN A 28 0.56 15.32 -19.37
N GLY A 29 -0.66 15.38 -19.90
CA GLY A 29 -1.16 16.55 -20.62
C GLY A 29 -1.31 17.80 -19.75
N SER A 30 -1.43 18.97 -20.41
CA SER A 30 -1.45 20.29 -19.76
C SER A 30 -2.81 20.99 -19.77
N LYS A 31 -3.82 20.39 -20.41
CA LYS A 31 -5.20 20.89 -20.41
C LYS A 31 -5.89 20.59 -19.07
N ARG A 32 -6.90 21.39 -18.72
CA ARG A 32 -7.70 21.25 -17.49
C ARG A 32 -8.29 19.86 -17.25
N VAL A 33 -8.57 19.09 -18.31
CA VAL A 33 -9.03 17.70 -18.18
C VAL A 33 -7.99 16.80 -17.49
N HIS A 34 -6.69 17.04 -17.71
CA HIS A 34 -5.61 16.29 -17.08
C HIS A 34 -5.43 16.68 -15.61
N ASP A 35 -5.76 17.92 -15.25
CA ASP A 35 -5.76 18.38 -13.86
C ASP A 35 -6.86 17.64 -13.06
N VAL A 36 -8.05 17.45 -13.66
CA VAL A 36 -9.10 16.60 -13.08
C VAL A 36 -8.67 15.12 -12.98
N HIS A 37 -7.92 14.61 -13.97
CA HIS A 37 -7.33 13.27 -13.84
C HIS A 37 -6.35 13.19 -12.66
N ILE A 38 -5.54 14.23 -12.44
CA ILE A 38 -4.62 14.31 -11.29
C ILE A 38 -5.38 14.26 -9.97
N GLU A 39 -6.46 15.02 -9.82
CA GLU A 39 -7.34 14.99 -8.64
C GLU A 39 -7.91 13.59 -8.40
N PHE A 40 -8.44 12.96 -9.45
CA PHE A 40 -8.98 11.61 -9.37
C PHE A 40 -7.89 10.59 -8.99
N VAL A 41 -6.71 10.67 -9.60
CA VAL A 41 -5.59 9.78 -9.26
C VAL A 41 -5.16 9.97 -7.80
N CYS A 42 -5.12 11.20 -7.29
CA CYS A 42 -4.82 11.45 -5.88
C CYS A 42 -5.88 10.85 -4.94
N LEU A 43 -7.16 10.92 -5.30
CA LEU A 43 -8.22 10.23 -4.56
C LEU A 43 -7.98 8.70 -4.53
N GLN A 44 -7.65 8.12 -5.67
CA GLN A 44 -7.38 6.68 -5.77
C GLN A 44 -6.13 6.27 -4.98
N ILE A 45 -5.05 7.06 -5.03
CA ILE A 45 -3.85 6.84 -4.22
C ILE A 45 -4.21 6.89 -2.73
N ARG A 46 -4.98 7.90 -2.29
CA ARG A 46 -5.41 7.99 -0.88
C ARG A 46 -6.20 6.74 -0.44
N LYS A 47 -7.09 6.23 -1.30
CA LYS A 47 -7.82 4.97 -1.05
C LYS A 47 -6.89 3.76 -1.00
N ILE A 48 -5.89 3.68 -1.88
CA ILE A 48 -4.87 2.61 -1.84
C ILE A 48 -4.08 2.66 -0.52
N LEU A 49 -3.69 3.85 -0.06
CA LEU A 49 -3.01 4.02 1.22
C LEU A 49 -3.90 3.55 2.39
N GLU A 50 -5.18 3.90 2.41
CA GLU A 50 -6.15 3.39 3.39
C GLU A 50 -6.20 1.85 3.38
N LEU A 51 -6.25 1.22 2.20
CA LEU A 51 -6.24 -0.24 2.06
C LEU A 51 -4.94 -0.89 2.55
N ILE A 52 -3.78 -0.24 2.34
CA ILE A 52 -2.49 -0.70 2.88
C ILE A 52 -2.50 -0.67 4.41
N ALA A 53 -3.02 0.42 5.00
CA ALA A 53 -3.17 0.52 6.45
C ALA A 53 -4.15 -0.54 7.00
N PHE A 54 -5.23 -0.84 6.28
CA PHE A 54 -6.11 -1.95 6.63
C PHE A 54 -5.44 -3.32 6.49
N GLY A 55 -4.56 -3.51 5.51
CA GLY A 55 -3.75 -4.72 5.38
C GLY A 55 -2.91 -4.95 6.63
N SER A 56 -2.23 -3.89 7.10
CA SER A 56 -1.47 -3.92 8.37
C SER A 56 -2.35 -4.21 9.58
N LEU A 57 -3.57 -3.66 9.62
CA LEU A 57 -4.53 -3.96 10.70
C LEU A 57 -4.96 -5.44 10.67
N VAL A 58 -5.30 -5.97 9.50
CA VAL A 58 -5.76 -7.36 9.31
C VAL A 58 -4.68 -8.33 9.75
N SER A 59 -3.42 -8.11 9.35
CA SER A 59 -2.31 -9.00 9.74
C SER A 59 -2.02 -8.97 11.25
N ASN A 60 -2.48 -7.93 11.95
CA ASN A 60 -2.17 -7.71 13.35
C ASN A 60 -3.40 -7.69 14.28
N ILE A 61 -4.58 -8.10 13.80
CA ILE A 61 -5.86 -7.84 14.47
C ILE A 61 -5.96 -8.43 15.88
N LYS A 62 -5.27 -9.54 16.16
CA LYS A 62 -5.29 -10.21 17.48
C LYS A 62 -4.68 -9.37 18.60
N ILE A 63 -3.62 -8.61 18.35
CA ILE A 63 -3.07 -7.70 19.37
C ILE A 63 -3.89 -6.40 19.39
N TYR A 64 -4.29 -5.87 18.22
CA TYR A 64 -5.04 -4.61 18.18
C TYR A 64 -6.40 -4.67 18.88
N SER A 65 -7.13 -5.77 18.71
CA SER A 65 -8.46 -5.94 19.32
C SER A 65 -8.44 -6.02 20.84
N LYS A 66 -7.29 -6.33 21.46
CA LYS A 66 -7.13 -6.32 22.93
C LYS A 66 -6.95 -4.92 23.49
N GLU A 67 -6.27 -4.06 22.74
CA GLU A 67 -5.91 -2.70 23.19
C GLU A 67 -6.96 -1.64 22.79
N TYR A 68 -7.77 -1.89 21.76
CA TYR A 68 -8.72 -0.91 21.25
C TYR A 68 -10.11 -1.49 20.98
N GLU A 69 -11.08 -1.21 21.85
CA GLU A 69 -12.48 -1.66 21.69
C GLU A 69 -13.18 -1.10 20.43
N LYS A 70 -12.68 0.01 19.85
CA LYS A 70 -13.31 0.73 18.72
C LYS A 70 -12.49 0.69 17.42
N PHE A 71 -11.64 -0.32 17.23
CA PHE A 71 -10.80 -0.42 16.03
C PHE A 71 -11.59 -0.37 14.71
N SER A 72 -12.85 -0.83 14.74
CA SER A 72 -13.78 -0.80 13.61
C SER A 72 -14.21 0.59 13.15
N LYS A 73 -13.91 1.65 13.93
CA LYS A 73 -14.24 3.04 13.59
C LYS A 73 -13.04 3.82 13.03
N PHE A 74 -11.87 3.20 12.91
CA PHE A 74 -10.71 3.88 12.35
C PHE A 74 -10.86 4.04 10.83
N TRP A 75 -10.79 5.29 10.38
CA TRP A 75 -10.82 5.65 8.96
C TRP A 75 -9.62 6.52 8.55
N ASN A 76 -8.90 7.12 9.51
CA ASN A 76 -7.74 7.95 9.24
C ASN A 76 -6.47 7.09 9.26
N ALA A 77 -5.88 6.89 8.09
CA ALA A 77 -4.73 6.00 7.92
C ALA A 77 -3.49 6.47 8.70
N GLU A 78 -3.24 7.77 8.82
CA GLU A 78 -2.09 8.29 9.59
C GLU A 78 -2.21 7.95 11.08
N LEU A 79 -3.39 8.17 11.67
CA LEU A 79 -3.65 7.82 13.07
C LEU A 79 -3.54 6.32 13.29
N MET A 80 -4.06 5.53 12.35
CA MET A 80 -3.93 4.08 12.39
C MET A 80 -2.47 3.64 12.42
N LEU A 81 -1.64 4.09 11.47
CA LEU A 81 -0.21 3.71 11.44
C LEU A 81 0.52 4.11 12.73
N LYS A 82 0.20 5.29 13.29
CA LYS A 82 0.79 5.75 14.55
C LYS A 82 0.41 4.86 15.73
N ASP A 83 -0.87 4.56 15.89
CA ASP A 83 -1.35 3.70 16.97
C ASP A 83 -0.86 2.26 16.78
N MET A 84 -0.69 1.84 15.53
CA MET A 84 -0.11 0.55 15.22
C MET A 84 1.36 0.43 15.60
N GLY A 85 2.18 1.42 15.25
CA GLY A 85 3.60 1.43 15.59
C GLY A 85 3.88 1.41 17.10
N LYS A 86 2.94 1.83 17.96
CA LYS A 86 3.07 1.73 19.42
C LYS A 86 2.94 0.31 19.94
N ILE A 87 2.20 -0.53 19.22
CA ILE A 87 1.84 -1.88 19.64
C ILE A 87 2.83 -2.91 19.08
N ASN A 88 3.10 -2.84 17.77
CA ASN A 88 4.01 -3.74 17.09
C ASN A 88 4.86 -2.95 16.12
N ILE A 89 6.19 -2.91 16.32
CA ILE A 89 7.10 -2.20 15.41
C ILE A 89 7.18 -2.84 14.01
N ASN A 90 6.85 -4.14 13.90
CA ASN A 90 6.90 -4.92 12.67
C ASN A 90 5.53 -5.04 11.97
N PHE A 91 4.59 -4.13 12.26
CA PHE A 91 3.21 -4.19 11.75
C PHE A 91 3.05 -3.89 10.25
N TYR A 92 4.03 -3.21 9.66
CA TYR A 92 3.98 -2.74 8.27
C TYR A 92 4.48 -3.81 7.30
N GLN A 93 4.03 -3.76 6.04
CA GLN A 93 4.44 -4.73 5.03
C GLN A 93 5.95 -4.67 4.78
N LYS A 94 6.57 -5.84 4.61
CA LYS A 94 8.00 -5.98 4.36
C LYS A 94 8.22 -6.44 2.91
N PRO A 95 8.61 -5.54 2.01
CA PRO A 95 8.79 -5.87 0.60
C PRO A 95 10.02 -6.75 0.38
N LEU A 96 9.89 -7.70 -0.54
CA LEU A 96 10.92 -8.64 -0.93
C LEU A 96 11.16 -8.57 -2.44
N VAL A 97 12.39 -8.86 -2.85
CA VAL A 97 12.77 -9.04 -4.25
C VAL A 97 13.10 -10.50 -4.48
N GLN A 98 12.47 -11.08 -5.52
CA GLN A 98 12.83 -12.39 -6.05
C GLN A 98 13.95 -12.21 -7.07
N LYS A 99 15.05 -12.94 -6.88
CA LYS A 99 16.16 -13.04 -7.82
C LYS A 99 16.34 -14.50 -8.18
N LYS A 100 16.76 -14.79 -9.42
CA LYS A 100 17.06 -16.16 -9.82
C LYS A 100 18.13 -16.74 -8.88
N SER A 101 17.89 -17.93 -8.33
CA SER A 101 18.85 -18.56 -7.43
C SER A 101 20.04 -19.11 -8.20
N GLU A 102 21.20 -19.10 -7.56
CA GLU A 102 22.40 -19.80 -8.01
C GLU A 102 22.45 -21.25 -7.52
N ILE A 103 21.54 -21.64 -6.62
CA ILE A 103 21.47 -22.98 -6.03
C ILE A 103 20.65 -23.90 -6.94
N GLU A 104 21.22 -25.05 -7.31
CA GLU A 104 20.52 -26.06 -8.12
C GLU A 104 19.28 -26.59 -7.40
N GLY A 105 18.13 -26.59 -8.08
CA GLY A 105 16.85 -26.99 -7.52
C GLY A 105 16.06 -25.88 -6.80
N VAL A 106 16.63 -24.69 -6.63
CA VAL A 106 15.94 -23.50 -6.10
C VAL A 106 15.65 -22.55 -7.25
N GLU A 107 14.39 -22.15 -7.44
CA GLU A 107 14.03 -21.28 -8.56
C GLU A 107 14.45 -19.82 -8.29
N ASN A 108 14.16 -19.30 -7.10
CA ASN A 108 14.40 -17.91 -6.74
C ASN A 108 14.85 -17.75 -5.28
N ASP A 109 15.80 -16.85 -5.06
CA ASP A 109 16.18 -16.33 -3.75
C ASP A 109 15.34 -15.10 -3.40
N LEU A 110 15.02 -14.96 -2.11
CA LEU A 110 14.34 -13.78 -1.55
C LEU A 110 15.37 -12.87 -0.89
N SER A 111 15.30 -11.58 -1.20
CA SER A 111 16.14 -10.55 -0.59
C SER A 111 15.33 -9.33 -0.18
N SER A 112 15.73 -8.67 0.92
CA SER A 112 15.11 -7.44 1.38
C SER A 112 15.34 -6.30 0.39
N LEU A 113 14.33 -5.44 0.25
CA LEU A 113 14.43 -4.23 -0.55
C LEU A 113 14.94 -3.04 0.30
N SER A 114 15.77 -2.17 -0.27
CA SER A 114 16.25 -0.95 0.40
C SER A 114 15.12 0.06 0.61
N GLU A 115 15.13 0.77 1.74
CA GLU A 115 14.06 1.70 2.15
C GLU A 115 13.78 2.83 1.15
N ASP A 116 14.79 3.24 0.36
CA ASP A 116 14.62 4.27 -0.66
C ASP A 116 13.73 3.82 -1.84
N LYS A 117 13.54 2.50 -2.03
CA LYS A 117 12.85 1.92 -3.18
C LYS A 117 11.35 1.72 -3.00
N TYR A 118 10.86 1.65 -1.78
CA TYR A 118 9.45 1.41 -1.50
C TYR A 118 8.83 2.55 -0.69
N LEU A 119 7.52 2.45 -0.43
CA LEU A 119 6.77 3.42 0.36
C LEU A 119 6.96 3.13 1.85
N THR A 120 7.89 3.82 2.50
CA THR A 120 8.07 3.76 3.96
C THR A 120 6.89 4.40 4.70
N ILE A 121 6.71 4.13 6.00
CA ILE A 121 5.66 4.76 6.83
C ILE A 121 5.75 6.30 6.80
N ASN A 122 6.95 6.85 6.86
CA ASN A 122 7.16 8.30 6.83
C ASN A 122 6.74 8.91 5.48
N GLU A 123 7.03 8.21 4.38
CA GLU A 123 6.59 8.63 3.05
C GLU A 123 5.10 8.44 2.85
N PHE A 124 4.54 7.33 3.36
CA PHE A 124 3.10 7.08 3.37
C PHE A 124 2.35 8.28 3.92
N VAL A 125 2.73 8.78 5.10
CA VAL A 125 2.04 9.91 5.76
C VAL A 125 2.14 11.17 4.90
N LYS A 126 3.31 11.45 4.32
CA LYS A 126 3.50 12.59 3.42
C LYS A 126 2.59 12.49 2.18
N VAL A 127 2.56 11.33 1.52
CA VAL A 127 1.72 11.11 0.33
C VAL A 127 0.24 11.19 0.70
N TYR A 128 -0.17 10.57 1.82
CA TYR A 128 -1.55 10.60 2.31
C TYR A 128 -2.05 12.03 2.51
N ASN A 129 -1.23 12.88 3.14
CA ASN A 129 -1.56 14.28 3.38
C ASN A 129 -1.57 15.11 2.09
N LYS A 130 -0.62 14.89 1.18
CA LYS A 130 -0.61 15.55 -0.14
C LYS A 130 -1.81 15.18 -1.00
N CYS A 131 -2.17 13.90 -1.04
CA CYS A 131 -3.35 13.42 -1.76
C CYS A 131 -4.66 13.82 -1.10
N GLY A 132 -4.67 14.12 0.21
CA GLY A 132 -5.82 14.72 0.89
C GLY A 132 -5.99 16.19 0.55
N ALA A 133 -4.89 16.96 0.58
CA ALA A 133 -4.91 18.40 0.38
C ALA A 133 -5.52 18.82 -0.97
N ILE A 134 -5.18 18.11 -2.06
CA ILE A 134 -5.69 18.41 -3.41
C ILE A 134 -7.19 18.15 -3.58
N LEU A 135 -7.82 17.40 -2.68
CA LEU A 135 -9.26 17.12 -2.79
C LEU A 135 -10.13 18.30 -2.33
N HIS A 136 -9.52 19.30 -1.70
CA HIS A 136 -10.20 20.55 -1.37
C HIS A 136 -10.15 21.48 -2.58
N SER A 137 -11.27 22.15 -2.85
CA SER A 137 -11.29 23.19 -3.87
C SER A 137 -10.42 24.38 -3.46
N ASP A 138 -9.72 24.96 -4.42
CA ASP A 138 -8.89 26.14 -4.19
C ASP A 138 -9.73 27.34 -3.75
N ASN A 139 -9.21 28.04 -2.74
CA ASN A 139 -9.71 29.36 -2.40
C ASN A 139 -9.18 30.36 -3.46
N PRO A 140 -10.05 31.16 -4.12
CA PRO A 140 -9.62 32.18 -5.09
C PRO A 140 -8.63 33.22 -4.54
N TYR A 141 -8.55 33.38 -3.21
CA TYR A 141 -7.65 34.31 -2.53
C TYR A 141 -6.44 33.62 -1.87
N GLY A 142 -6.31 32.30 -2.01
CA GLY A 142 -5.26 31.50 -1.41
C GLY A 142 -4.23 30.97 -2.41
N SER A 143 -3.30 30.17 -1.90
CA SER A 143 -2.41 29.37 -2.75
C SER A 143 -3.24 28.41 -3.61
N GLN A 144 -2.90 28.34 -4.90
CA GLN A 144 -3.54 27.43 -5.84
C GLN A 144 -2.85 26.06 -5.84
N ILE A 145 -3.55 25.02 -6.29
CA ILE A 145 -3.00 23.68 -6.49
C ILE A 145 -1.83 23.72 -7.49
N ASP A 146 -0.69 23.15 -7.08
CA ASP A 146 0.47 22.95 -7.95
C ASP A 146 0.35 21.63 -8.72
N TYR A 147 -0.42 21.62 -9.81
CA TYR A 147 -0.59 20.42 -10.66
C TYR A 147 0.73 19.93 -11.27
N ILE A 148 1.74 20.80 -11.44
CA ILE A 148 3.06 20.39 -11.95
C ILE A 148 3.78 19.51 -10.92
N TYR A 149 3.71 19.88 -9.63
CA TYR A 149 4.22 19.05 -8.55
C TYR A 149 3.56 17.66 -8.55
N TYR A 150 2.23 17.60 -8.62
CA TYR A 150 1.52 16.31 -8.61
C TYR A 150 1.85 15.47 -9.84
N ARG A 151 1.86 16.07 -11.03
CA ARG A 151 2.22 15.39 -12.30
C ARG A 151 3.59 14.71 -12.24
N ARG A 152 4.57 15.35 -11.57
CA ARG A 152 5.92 14.82 -11.38
C ARG A 152 5.98 13.72 -10.32
N ASN A 153 5.23 13.85 -9.24
CA ASN A 153 5.37 12.97 -8.07
C ASN A 153 4.47 11.75 -8.10
N ILE A 154 3.30 11.81 -8.75
CA ILE A 154 2.36 10.67 -8.85
C ILE A 154 3.05 9.40 -9.38
N PRO A 155 3.82 9.43 -10.49
CA PRO A 155 4.52 8.23 -10.97
C PRO A 155 5.48 7.63 -9.93
N ILE A 156 6.16 8.49 -9.16
CA ILE A 156 7.11 8.07 -8.11
C ILE A 156 6.36 7.40 -6.96
N TRP A 157 5.22 7.97 -6.53
CA TRP A 157 4.41 7.39 -5.47
C TRP A 157 3.82 6.04 -5.87
N LEU A 158 3.30 5.93 -7.10
CA LEU A 158 2.77 4.67 -7.64
C LEU A 158 3.85 3.59 -7.72
N GLU A 159 5.06 3.95 -8.13
CA GLU A 159 6.18 3.02 -8.19
C GLU A 159 6.60 2.54 -6.79
N LYS A 160 6.65 3.43 -5.80
CA LYS A 160 6.93 3.06 -4.41
C LYS A 160 5.85 2.17 -3.79
N ILE A 161 4.58 2.42 -4.10
CA ILE A 161 3.46 1.55 -3.72
C ILE A 161 3.60 0.18 -4.39
N ARG A 162 3.91 0.15 -5.69
CA ARG A 162 4.17 -1.10 -6.42
C ARG A 162 5.29 -1.87 -5.76
N MET A 163 6.39 -1.22 -5.42
CA MET A 163 7.55 -1.86 -4.80
C MET A 163 7.30 -2.36 -3.39
N LEU A 164 6.43 -1.68 -2.63
CA LEU A 164 5.97 -2.17 -1.34
C LEU A 164 5.15 -3.47 -1.46
N LEU A 165 4.29 -3.58 -2.47
CA LEU A 165 3.25 -4.61 -2.51
C LEU A 165 3.52 -5.75 -3.49
N ASN A 166 4.37 -5.58 -4.51
CA ASN A 166 4.50 -6.53 -5.61
C ASN A 166 4.82 -7.96 -5.12
N THR A 167 5.81 -8.06 -4.24
CA THR A 167 6.12 -9.25 -3.46
C THR A 167 6.44 -8.77 -2.05
N HIS A 168 5.72 -9.25 -1.05
CA HIS A 168 5.95 -8.83 0.34
C HIS A 168 5.57 -9.93 1.31
N GLU A 169 6.23 -9.96 2.45
CA GLU A 169 5.80 -10.79 3.56
C GLU A 169 4.85 -10.04 4.49
N ILE A 170 3.93 -10.80 5.07
CA ILE A 170 3.22 -10.40 6.27
C ILE A 170 3.45 -11.44 7.35
N GLN A 171 3.45 -10.99 8.60
CA GLN A 171 3.45 -11.87 9.76
C GLN A 171 2.10 -11.76 10.44
N LEU A 172 1.40 -12.88 10.56
CA LEU A 172 0.22 -12.98 11.41
C LEU A 172 0.68 -13.21 12.84
N ILE A 173 0.05 -12.54 13.80
CA ILE A 173 0.41 -12.71 15.21
C ILE A 173 0.01 -14.11 15.71
N ASP A 174 0.89 -14.69 16.54
CA ASP A 174 0.82 -16.06 17.05
C ASP A 174 0.87 -17.11 15.93
N ASP A 175 1.53 -16.77 14.83
CA ASP A 175 1.77 -17.66 13.70
C ASP A 175 3.25 -17.62 13.31
N ASP A 176 3.90 -18.77 13.42
CA ASP A 176 5.28 -18.98 12.96
C ASP A 176 5.37 -19.17 11.44
N THR A 177 4.22 -19.17 10.76
CA THR A 177 4.12 -19.25 9.31
C THR A 177 4.55 -17.92 8.67
N LEU A 178 5.45 -18.02 7.69
CA LEU A 178 5.71 -16.91 6.78
C LEU A 178 4.69 -16.93 5.64
N TYR A 179 4.00 -15.80 5.43
CA TYR A 179 3.06 -15.61 4.33
C TYR A 179 3.66 -14.68 3.28
N LEU A 180 3.96 -15.23 2.11
CA LEU A 180 4.46 -14.47 0.97
C LEU A 180 3.30 -14.05 0.07
N MET A 181 3.00 -12.76 0.06
CA MET A 181 1.99 -12.16 -0.79
C MET A 181 2.60 -11.75 -2.13
N GLN A 182 1.88 -12.03 -3.21
CA GLN A 182 2.27 -11.64 -4.55
C GLN A 182 1.11 -10.97 -5.26
N MET A 183 1.34 -9.79 -5.84
CA MET A 183 0.30 -9.09 -6.60
C MET A 183 -0.03 -9.81 -7.91
N GLY A 184 0.93 -10.51 -8.51
CA GLY A 184 0.78 -11.18 -9.81
C GLY A 184 0.67 -10.21 -10.99
N SER A 185 0.67 -10.74 -12.22
CA SER A 185 0.52 -9.92 -13.45
C SER A 185 -0.83 -9.20 -13.51
N ARG A 186 -1.00 -8.21 -14.40
CA ARG A 186 -2.26 -7.42 -14.53
C ARG A 186 -3.54 -8.28 -14.64
N LYS A 187 -3.46 -9.50 -15.19
CA LYS A 187 -4.60 -10.41 -15.40
C LYS A 187 -4.80 -11.45 -14.28
N GLN A 188 -3.83 -11.65 -13.40
CA GLN A 188 -3.90 -12.64 -12.32
C GLN A 188 -4.43 -11.99 -11.05
N SER A 189 -5.12 -12.75 -10.20
CA SER A 189 -5.45 -12.29 -8.85
C SER A 189 -4.19 -12.29 -7.97
N PRO A 190 -4.15 -11.46 -6.91
CA PRO A 190 -3.15 -11.60 -5.86
C PRO A 190 -3.18 -13.02 -5.26
N SER A 191 -2.01 -13.54 -4.89
CA SER A 191 -1.85 -14.88 -4.33
C SER A 191 -1.04 -14.84 -3.04
N CYS A 192 -1.16 -15.91 -2.26
CA CYS A 192 -0.41 -16.12 -1.04
C CYS A 192 0.26 -17.50 -1.08
N THR A 193 1.56 -17.53 -0.83
CA THR A 193 2.32 -18.78 -0.60
C THR A 193 2.63 -18.90 0.88
N ARG A 194 2.33 -20.07 1.45
CA ARG A 194 2.52 -20.37 2.87
C ARG A 194 3.83 -21.13 3.06
N PHE A 195 4.68 -20.68 4.00
CA PHE A 195 5.87 -21.41 4.42
C PHE A 195 5.74 -21.77 5.89
N GLU A 196 5.58 -23.07 6.17
CA GLU A 196 5.53 -23.60 7.52
C GLU A 196 6.96 -23.88 8.03
N LYS A 197 7.17 -23.65 9.32
CA LYS A 197 8.44 -23.95 9.97
C LYS A 197 8.56 -25.46 10.10
N VAL A 198 9.64 -26.02 9.54
CA VAL A 198 9.99 -27.45 9.63
C VAL A 198 10.59 -27.76 11.00
#